data_AF-A0A7W6WLP3-F1
#
_entry.id   AF-A0A7W6WLP3-F1
#
_cell.length_a   1.000
_cell.length_b   1.000
_cell.length_c   1.000
_cell.angle_alpha   90.00
_cell.angle_beta   90.00
_cell.angle_gamma   90.00
#
_symmetry.space_group_name_H-M   'P 1'
#
loop_
_entity.id
_entity.type
_entity.pdbx_description
1 polymer ?
#
loop_
_entity_poly.entity_id
_entity_poly.type
_entity_poly.pdbx_seq_one_letter_code
_entity_poly.pdbx_strand_id
1 'polypeptide(L)'
;MRQAPSAPPQRRERSPEELRLYDQTLDAMRQVLYDEGVFQAVKAGVEAAPDPALGLIEPIAQAAVRVLVSAREAGQPVTQDMMFAALVDTTREAVEAVEEIRGRAMTEEQATNAFLEIVTRYADLAGRAGLIDPQEAEARMAGMEGGPMPGAAAPQPPNRAARRAGRSRRRRRKGPPPQQQMTEAV
;
A
#
# COMPACT_ATOMS: atom_id res chain seq x y z
N MET A 1 41.21 0.36 -34.01
CA MET A 1 40.65 -0.50 -32.94
C MET A 1 39.32 0.11 -32.51
N ARG A 2 38.18 -0.55 -32.77
CA ARG A 2 36.85 -0.06 -32.37
C ARG A 2 36.55 -0.64 -30.99
N GLN A 3 36.38 0.20 -29.98
CA GLN A 3 35.89 -0.21 -28.66
C GLN A 3 34.47 -0.76 -28.81
N ALA A 4 34.23 -1.97 -28.33
CA ALA A 4 32.90 -2.51 -28.22
C ALA A 4 32.10 -1.70 -27.17
N PRO A 5 30.82 -1.39 -27.41
CA PRO A 5 30.00 -0.72 -26.41
C PRO A 5 29.87 -1.62 -25.18
N SER A 6 30.20 -1.06 -24.01
CA SER A 6 29.94 -1.66 -22.71
C SER A 6 28.48 -2.09 -22.64
N ALA A 7 28.24 -3.35 -22.27
CA ALA A 7 26.89 -3.86 -22.03
C ALA A 7 26.16 -2.93 -21.03
N PRO A 8 24.85 -2.68 -21.22
CA PRO A 8 24.08 -1.88 -20.28
C PRO A 8 24.22 -2.48 -18.87
N PRO A 9 24.22 -1.65 -17.81
CA PRO A 9 24.30 -2.13 -16.44
C PRO A 9 23.15 -3.13 -16.23
N GLN A 10 23.50 -4.40 -16.04
CA GLN A 10 22.52 -5.41 -15.70
C GLN A 10 21.84 -4.95 -14.41
N ARG A 11 20.53 -4.71 -14.46
CA ARG A 11 19.71 -4.59 -13.25
C ARG A 11 20.00 -5.86 -12.46
N ARG A 12 20.71 -5.76 -11.33
CA ARG A 12 21.00 -6.92 -10.49
C ARG A 12 19.67 -7.54 -10.13
N GLU A 13 19.40 -8.73 -10.66
CA GLU A 13 18.27 -9.54 -10.22
C GLU A 13 18.48 -9.82 -8.73
N ARG A 14 17.50 -9.46 -7.90
CA ARG A 14 17.56 -9.70 -6.45
C ARG A 14 17.68 -11.20 -6.20
N SER A 15 18.44 -11.58 -5.19
CA SER A 15 18.58 -13.00 -4.83
C SER A 15 17.25 -13.56 -4.30
N PRO A 16 17.02 -14.88 -4.36
CA PRO A 16 15.85 -15.51 -3.76
C PRO A 16 15.71 -15.23 -2.25
N GLU A 17 16.83 -15.06 -1.54
CA GLU A 17 16.84 -14.74 -0.11
C GLU A 17 16.42 -13.28 0.13
N GLU A 18 16.90 -12.34 -0.68
CA GLU A 18 16.48 -10.94 -0.63
C GLU A 18 14.99 -10.77 -0.93
N LEU A 19 14.46 -11.55 -1.88
CA LEU A 19 13.02 -11.56 -2.18
C LEU A 19 12.21 -12.09 -1.00
N ARG A 20 12.64 -13.17 -0.35
CA ARG A 20 11.94 -13.69 0.84
C ARG A 20 11.94 -12.70 1.99
N LEU A 21 13.07 -12.05 2.26
CA LEU A 21 13.15 -11.03 3.30
C LEU A 21 12.27 -9.82 2.96
N TYR A 22 12.16 -9.47 1.68
CA TYR A 22 11.27 -8.42 1.21
C TYR A 22 9.80 -8.78 1.47
N ASP A 23 9.38 -9.98 1.06
CA ASP A 23 8.01 -10.46 1.26
C ASP A 23 7.66 -10.50 2.75
N GLN A 24 8.57 -10.98 3.60
CA GLN A 24 8.39 -10.96 5.07
C GLN A 24 8.25 -9.54 5.62
N THR A 25 9.03 -8.58 5.11
CA THR A 25 8.95 -7.18 5.54
C THR A 25 7.62 -6.57 5.14
N LEU A 26 7.17 -6.82 3.91
CA LEU A 26 5.88 -6.34 3.40
C LEU A 26 4.71 -6.97 4.18
N ASP A 27 4.76 -8.27 4.45
CA ASP A 27 3.73 -8.96 5.24
C ASP A 27 3.68 -8.45 6.68
N ALA A 28 4.84 -8.16 7.29
CA ALA A 28 4.89 -7.53 8.61
C ALA A 28 4.27 -6.12 8.60
N MET A 29 4.53 -5.31 7.56
CA MET A 29 3.89 -4.00 7.41
C MET A 29 2.37 -4.11 7.30
N ARG A 30 1.89 -5.03 6.46
CA ARG A 30 0.45 -5.33 6.33
C ARG A 30 -0.13 -5.78 7.66
N GLN A 31 0.52 -6.68 8.38
CA GLN A 31 0.04 -7.17 9.66
C GLN A 31 -0.12 -6.05 10.68
N VAL A 32 0.82 -5.09 10.72
CA VAL A 32 0.72 -3.93 11.62
C VAL A 32 -0.37 -2.96 11.15
N LEU A 33 -0.50 -2.71 9.85
CA LEU A 33 -1.47 -1.76 9.30
C LEU A 33 -2.92 -2.28 9.41
N TYR A 34 -3.11 -3.59 9.23
CA TYR A 34 -4.39 -4.27 9.34
C TYR A 34 -4.67 -4.84 10.74
N ASP A 35 -3.81 -4.54 11.72
CA ASP A 35 -4.18 -4.69 13.12
C ASP A 35 -5.44 -3.88 13.38
N GLU A 36 -6.39 -4.45 14.13
CA GLU A 36 -7.72 -3.88 14.29
C GLU A 36 -7.66 -2.42 14.78
N GLY A 37 -6.75 -2.10 15.71
CA GLY A 37 -6.60 -0.75 16.22
C GLY A 37 -6.04 0.23 15.18
N VAL A 38 -5.03 -0.18 14.41
CA VAL A 38 -4.40 0.67 13.39
C VAL A 38 -5.34 0.87 12.21
N PHE A 39 -6.03 -0.18 11.76
CA PHE A 39 -6.99 -0.09 10.67
C PHE A 39 -8.15 0.84 11.01
N GLN A 40 -8.68 0.79 12.24
CA GLN A 40 -9.72 1.74 12.67
C GLN A 40 -9.19 3.18 12.72
N ALA A 41 -7.94 3.40 13.12
CA ALA A 41 -7.32 4.72 13.10
C ALA A 41 -7.16 5.26 11.66
N VAL A 42 -6.70 4.42 10.72
CA VAL A 42 -6.62 4.76 9.30
C VAL A 42 -8.00 5.13 8.76
N LYS A 43 -8.99 4.28 9.00
CA LYS A 43 -10.37 4.51 8.56
C LYS A 43 -10.92 5.83 9.11
N ALA A 44 -10.80 6.05 10.41
CA ALA A 44 -11.27 7.27 11.05
C ALA A 44 -10.58 8.52 10.49
N GLY A 45 -9.26 8.46 10.26
CA GLY A 45 -8.49 9.54 9.65
C GLY A 45 -8.95 9.85 8.23
N VAL A 46 -9.09 8.82 7.39
CA VAL A 46 -9.55 8.94 6.00
C VAL A 46 -10.98 9.49 5.91
N GLU A 47 -11.87 9.08 6.81
CA GLU A 47 -13.26 9.57 6.86
C GLU A 47 -13.36 11.03 7.32
N ALA A 48 -12.58 11.41 8.33
CA ALA A 48 -12.61 12.74 8.93
C ALA A 48 -11.88 13.80 8.09
N ALA A 49 -10.84 13.42 7.35
CA ALA A 49 -10.00 14.38 6.64
C ALA A 49 -10.67 14.96 5.38
N PRO A 50 -10.50 16.27 5.11
CA PRO A 50 -10.88 16.87 3.83
C PRO A 50 -10.14 16.23 2.66
N ASP A 51 -8.84 15.95 2.86
CA ASP A 51 -7.99 15.17 1.96
C ASP A 51 -7.72 13.78 2.58
N PRO A 52 -8.20 12.68 1.99
CA PRO A 52 -8.00 11.34 2.53
C PRO A 52 -6.51 10.94 2.62
N ALA A 53 -5.62 11.56 1.84
CA ALA A 53 -4.18 11.35 1.94
C ALA A 53 -3.66 11.54 3.37
N LEU A 54 -4.18 12.55 4.08
CA LEU A 54 -3.75 12.90 5.44
C LEU A 54 -4.04 11.79 6.45
N GLY A 55 -5.09 11.00 6.22
CA GLY A 55 -5.44 9.87 7.08
C GLY A 55 -4.50 8.67 6.95
N LEU A 56 -3.68 8.63 5.90
CA LEU A 56 -2.75 7.53 5.62
C LEU A 56 -1.35 7.77 6.18
N ILE A 57 -0.94 9.03 6.32
CA ILE A 57 0.46 9.41 6.56
C ILE A 57 1.00 8.83 7.88
N GLU A 58 0.38 9.23 9.00
CA GLU A 58 0.88 8.86 10.32
C GLU A 58 0.79 7.33 10.56
N PRO A 59 -0.33 6.64 10.26
CA PRO A 59 -0.43 5.21 10.51
C PRO A 59 0.59 4.38 9.70
N ILE A 60 0.79 4.69 8.41
CA ILE A 60 1.72 3.92 7.56
C ILE A 60 3.17 4.18 7.98
N ALA A 61 3.53 5.44 8.26
CA ALA A 61 4.86 5.77 8.76
C ALA A 61 5.16 5.07 10.10
N GLN A 62 4.21 5.06 11.03
CA GLN A 62 4.34 4.34 12.30
C GLN A 62 4.44 2.83 12.10
N ALA A 63 3.66 2.25 11.17
CA ALA A 63 3.75 0.83 10.86
C ALA A 63 5.15 0.45 10.35
N ALA A 64 5.73 1.24 9.44
CA ALA A 64 7.08 1.03 8.94
C ALA A 64 8.14 1.09 10.05
N VAL A 65 8.04 2.07 10.95
CA VAL A 65 8.96 2.18 12.11
C VAL A 65 8.83 0.96 13.02
N ARG A 66 7.60 0.52 13.34
CA ARG A 66 7.39 -0.68 14.17
C ARG A 66 7.99 -1.93 13.54
N VAL A 67 7.83 -2.11 12.23
CA VAL A 67 8.46 -3.23 11.51
C VAL A 67 9.98 -3.16 11.59
N LEU A 68 10.56 -1.97 11.39
CA LEU A 68 12.01 -1.79 11.46
C LEU A 68 12.57 -2.05 12.87
N VAL A 69 11.85 -1.63 13.92
CA VAL A 69 12.19 -1.95 15.31
C VAL A 69 12.16 -3.46 15.55
N SER A 70 11.06 -4.13 15.19
CA SER A 70 10.90 -5.57 15.36
C SER A 70 11.96 -6.37 14.59
N ALA A 71 12.27 -5.96 13.35
CA ALA A 71 13.31 -6.58 12.54
C ALA A 71 14.69 -6.45 13.21
N ARG A 72 15.01 -5.27 13.75
CA ARG A 72 16.27 -5.04 14.48
C ARG A 72 16.36 -5.88 15.75
N GLU A 73 15.28 -5.96 16.53
CA GLU A 73 15.20 -6.81 17.73
C GLU A 73 15.35 -8.30 17.40
N ALA A 74 14.84 -8.74 16.25
CA ALA A 74 14.98 -10.10 15.75
C ALA A 74 16.32 -10.38 15.04
N GLY A 75 17.21 -9.37 14.91
CA GLY A 75 18.48 -9.49 14.20
C GLY A 75 18.33 -9.71 12.68
N GLN A 76 17.18 -9.33 12.09
CA GLN A 76 16.93 -9.46 10.67
C GLN A 76 17.62 -8.33 9.87
N PRO A 77 18.29 -8.65 8.75
CA PRO A 77 19.02 -7.67 7.95
C PRO A 77 18.09 -6.91 6.99
N VAL A 78 17.11 -6.20 7.53
CA VAL A 78 16.22 -5.35 6.71
C VAL A 78 16.98 -4.10 6.29
N THR A 79 17.20 -3.96 4.98
CA THR A 79 17.88 -2.79 4.42
C THR A 79 16.91 -1.63 4.23
N GLN A 80 17.45 -0.42 4.15
CA GLN A 80 16.64 0.77 3.86
C GLN A 80 15.92 0.64 2.50
N ASP A 81 16.57 0.05 1.49
CA ASP A 81 15.95 -0.21 0.17
C ASP A 81 14.72 -1.11 0.25
N MET A 82 14.77 -2.13 1.10
CA MET A 82 13.65 -3.03 1.31
C MET A 82 12.51 -2.30 2.00
N MET A 83 12.79 -1.48 3.02
CA MET A 83 11.76 -0.67 3.68
C MET A 83 11.13 0.35 2.74
N PHE A 84 11.92 1.01 1.88
CA PHE A 84 11.39 1.94 0.89
C PHE A 84 10.48 1.24 -0.12
N ALA A 85 10.89 0.08 -0.63
CA ALA A 85 10.05 -0.71 -1.54
C ALA A 85 8.75 -1.18 -0.85
N ALA A 86 8.83 -1.63 0.40
CA ALA A 86 7.67 -2.06 1.17
C ALA A 86 6.73 -0.88 1.48
N LEU A 87 7.26 0.32 1.73
CA LEU A 87 6.48 1.56 1.86
C LEU A 87 5.73 1.92 0.58
N VAL A 88 6.37 1.78 -0.59
CA VAL A 88 5.70 2.02 -1.88
C VAL A 88 4.51 1.09 -2.04
N ASP A 89 4.71 -0.22 -1.86
CA ASP A 89 3.64 -1.21 -2.06
C ASP A 89 2.53 -1.07 -1.01
N THR A 90 2.88 -0.83 0.26
CA THR A 90 1.91 -0.59 1.34
C THR A 90 1.10 0.68 1.09
N THR A 91 1.74 1.75 0.62
CA THR A 91 1.03 3.01 0.30
C THR A 91 0.07 2.80 -0.85
N ARG A 92 0.46 2.04 -1.88
CA ARG A 92 -0.43 1.72 -3.00
C ARG A 92 -1.67 0.96 -2.53
N GLU A 93 -1.49 -0.07 -1.70
CA GLU A 93 -2.61 -0.82 -1.11
C GLU A 93 -3.52 0.08 -0.27
N ALA A 94 -2.94 0.96 0.55
CA ALA A 94 -3.72 1.88 1.37
C ALA A 94 -4.51 2.89 0.53
N VAL A 95 -3.94 3.39 -0.57
CA VAL A 95 -4.63 4.26 -1.53
C VAL A 95 -5.80 3.53 -2.19
N GLU A 96 -5.64 2.24 -2.54
CA GLU A 96 -6.75 1.41 -3.05
C GLU A 96 -7.85 1.24 -2.00
N ALA A 97 -7.48 1.01 -0.73
CA ALA A 97 -8.43 0.90 0.38
C ALA A 97 -9.21 2.21 0.63
N VAL A 98 -8.66 3.38 0.31
CA VAL A 98 -9.40 4.66 0.41
C VAL A 98 -10.61 4.67 -0.51
N GLU A 99 -10.53 4.08 -1.71
CA GLU A 99 -11.70 3.97 -2.61
C GLU A 99 -12.81 3.15 -1.95
N GLU A 100 -12.45 2.08 -1.25
CA GLU A 100 -13.41 1.23 -0.51
C GLU A 100 -14.05 1.98 0.67
N ILE A 101 -13.28 2.82 1.38
CA ILE A 101 -13.75 3.58 2.54
C ILE A 101 -14.63 4.77 2.12
N ARG A 102 -14.19 5.54 1.11
CA ARG A 102 -14.82 6.82 0.72
C ARG A 102 -15.74 6.72 -0.49
N GLY A 103 -15.73 5.59 -1.19
CA GLY A 103 -16.45 5.40 -2.46
C GLY A 103 -15.89 6.22 -3.62
N ARG A 104 -14.69 6.78 -3.47
CA ARG A 104 -13.99 7.56 -4.50
C ARG A 104 -12.49 7.29 -4.44
N ALA A 105 -11.88 7.06 -5.60
CA ALA A 105 -10.44 6.92 -5.72
C ALA A 105 -9.73 8.25 -5.44
N MET A 106 -8.52 8.17 -4.90
CA MET A 106 -7.61 9.32 -4.84
C MET A 106 -7.13 9.68 -6.24
N THR A 107 -6.86 10.96 -6.49
CA THR A 107 -6.14 11.35 -7.71
C THR A 107 -4.70 10.86 -7.64
N GLU A 108 -4.05 10.76 -8.81
CA GLU A 108 -2.62 10.40 -8.89
C GLU A 108 -1.74 11.39 -8.12
N GLU A 109 -2.10 12.68 -8.16
CA GLU A 109 -1.44 13.73 -7.39
C GLU A 109 -1.59 13.52 -5.88
N GLN A 110 -2.81 13.23 -5.40
CA GLN A 110 -3.05 12.93 -3.98
C GLN A 110 -2.27 11.69 -3.53
N ALA A 111 -2.23 10.63 -4.34
CA ALA A 111 -1.50 9.41 -4.01
C ALA A 111 0.02 9.66 -3.98
N THR A 112 0.54 10.45 -4.91
CA THR A 112 1.96 10.81 -4.96
C THR A 112 2.35 11.68 -3.77
N ASN A 113 1.54 12.70 -3.44
CA ASN A 113 1.78 13.55 -2.28
C ASN A 113 1.71 12.76 -0.98
N ALA A 114 0.72 11.87 -0.84
CA ALA A 114 0.61 10.97 0.32
C ALA A 114 1.87 10.13 0.50
N PHE A 115 2.40 9.55 -0.59
CA PHE A 115 3.62 8.76 -0.55
C PHE A 115 4.84 9.58 -0.11
N LEU A 116 5.04 10.76 -0.70
CA LEU A 116 6.16 11.64 -0.33
C LEU A 116 6.09 12.06 1.14
N GLU A 117 4.89 12.39 1.64
CA GLU A 117 4.69 12.74 3.04
C GLU A 117 4.88 11.53 3.98
N ILE A 118 4.41 10.33 3.59
CA ILE A 118 4.64 9.07 4.34
C ILE A 118 6.14 8.80 4.47
N VAL A 119 6.88 8.92 3.37
CA VAL A 119 8.32 8.67 3.36
C VAL A 119 9.06 9.70 4.21
N THR A 120 8.70 10.98 4.09
CA THR A 120 9.26 12.07 4.90
C THR A 120 9.00 11.82 6.38
N ARG A 121 7.76 11.43 6.72
CA ARG A 121 7.37 11.14 8.09
C ARG A 121 8.06 9.90 8.65
N TYR A 122 8.19 8.85 7.86
CA TYR A 122 8.97 7.66 8.19
C TYR A 122 10.43 8.03 8.46
N ALA A 123 11.05 8.83 7.60
CA ALA A 123 12.45 9.24 7.77
C ALA A 123 12.67 10.04 9.06
N ASP A 124 11.76 10.97 9.38
CA ASP A 124 11.78 11.73 10.64
C ASP A 124 11.65 10.80 11.86
N LEU A 125 10.66 9.91 11.86
CA LEU A 125 10.41 9.00 12.99
C LEU A 125 11.54 7.98 13.18
N ALA A 126 11.99 7.33 12.10
CA ALA A 126 13.06 6.35 12.14
C ALA A 126 14.43 6.99 12.46
N GLY A 127 14.67 8.21 11.96
CA GLY A 127 15.87 8.99 12.29
C GLY A 127 15.92 9.39 13.76
N ARG A 128 14.81 9.88 14.33
CA ARG A 128 14.70 10.17 15.78
C ARG A 128 14.90 8.93 16.65
N ALA A 129 14.50 7.76 16.16
CA ALA A 129 14.70 6.48 16.84
C ALA A 129 16.11 5.88 16.64
N GLY A 130 16.99 6.53 15.86
CA GLY A 130 18.33 6.02 15.57
C GLY A 130 18.31 4.69 14.79
N LEU A 131 17.28 4.48 13.96
CA LEU A 131 17.09 3.27 13.15
C LEU A 131 17.66 3.42 11.73
N ILE A 132 17.74 4.65 11.21
CA ILE A 132 18.29 4.99 9.90
C ILE A 132 19.19 6.22 10.00
N ASP A 133 20.01 6.44 8.98
CA ASP A 133 20.70 7.71 8.77
C ASP A 133 19.76 8.73 8.09
N PRO A 134 19.45 9.87 8.73
CA PRO A 134 18.61 10.91 8.14
C PRO A 134 19.18 11.48 6.83
N GLN A 135 20.50 11.59 6.69
CA GLN A 135 21.14 12.13 5.48
C GLN A 135 20.99 11.17 4.29
N GLU A 136 21.11 9.86 4.53
CA GLU A 136 20.86 8.86 3.48
C GLU A 136 19.38 8.83 3.08
N ALA A 137 18.47 9.00 4.04
CA ALA A 137 17.03 9.10 3.75
C ALA A 137 16.70 10.35 2.91
N GLU A 138 17.28 11.50 3.25
CA GLU A 138 17.11 12.77 2.52
C GLU A 138 17.65 12.68 1.09
N ALA A 139 18.86 12.15 0.91
CA ALA A 139 19.45 11.95 -0.41
C ALA A 139 18.58 11.05 -1.31
N ARG A 140 17.91 10.05 -0.73
CA ARG A 140 16.98 9.18 -1.46
C ARG A 140 15.67 9.87 -1.80
N MET A 141 15.11 10.65 -0.88
CA MET A 141 13.90 11.44 -1.13
C MET A 141 14.11 12.45 -2.25
N ALA A 142 15.25 13.14 -2.26
CA ALA A 142 15.62 14.08 -3.33
C ALA A 142 15.71 13.40 -4.71
N GLY A 143 16.03 12.10 -4.77
CA GLY A 143 16.00 11.32 -6.01
C GLY A 143 14.59 10.92 -6.48
N MET A 144 13.56 11.09 -5.64
CA MET A 144 12.16 10.81 -5.94
C MET A 144 11.33 12.07 -6.21
N GLU A 145 11.80 13.24 -5.75
CA GLU A 145 11.15 14.53 -6.02
C GLU A 145 11.13 14.82 -7.54
N GLY A 146 9.91 14.91 -8.10
CA GLY A 146 9.68 15.24 -9.52
C GLY A 146 9.31 14.07 -10.43
N GLY A 147 9.21 12.84 -9.91
CA GLY A 147 8.73 11.66 -10.65
C GLY A 147 7.36 11.16 -10.18
N PRO A 148 6.60 10.44 -11.02
CA PRO A 148 5.42 9.70 -10.53
C PRO A 148 5.85 8.66 -9.50
N MET A 149 4.94 8.29 -8.59
CA MET A 149 5.21 7.24 -7.60
C MET A 149 5.83 6.01 -8.30
N PRO A 150 6.97 5.47 -7.83
CA PRO A 150 7.63 4.36 -8.48
C PRO A 150 6.67 3.16 -8.60
N GLY A 151 6.45 2.69 -9.83
CA GLY A 151 5.53 1.59 -10.11
C GLY A 151 4.05 1.97 -10.12
N ALA A 152 3.70 3.27 -10.11
CA ALA A 152 2.38 3.74 -10.56
C ALA A 152 2.21 3.34 -12.02
N ALA A 153 1.70 2.12 -12.25
CA ALA A 153 1.14 1.77 -13.52
C ALA A 153 0.04 2.81 -13.82
N ALA A 154 0.03 3.35 -15.04
CA ALA A 154 -1.05 4.17 -15.55
C ALA A 154 -2.40 3.56 -15.10
N PRO A 155 -3.39 4.39 -14.70
CA PRO A 155 -4.63 3.91 -14.10
C PRO A 155 -5.17 2.76 -14.94
N GLN A 156 -5.16 1.54 -14.38
CA GLN A 156 -5.74 0.42 -15.09
C GLN A 156 -7.19 0.77 -15.36
N PRO A 157 -7.66 0.71 -16.61
CA PRO A 157 -9.06 0.99 -16.90
C PRO A 157 -9.91 0.08 -16.02
N PRO A 158 -11.01 0.58 -15.43
CA PRO A 158 -11.79 -0.15 -14.45
C PRO A 158 -12.09 -1.54 -15.01
N ASN A 159 -11.60 -2.56 -14.30
CA ASN A 159 -11.56 -3.93 -14.75
C ASN A 159 -12.93 -4.35 -15.30
N ARG A 160 -13.07 -4.36 -16.64
CA ARG A 160 -14.35 -4.59 -17.34
C ARG A 160 -14.92 -5.97 -16.99
N ALA A 161 -14.07 -6.89 -16.54
CA ALA A 161 -14.41 -8.22 -16.05
C ALA A 161 -15.22 -8.18 -14.75
N ALA A 162 -14.90 -7.29 -13.80
CA ALA A 162 -15.61 -7.18 -12.52
C ALA A 162 -17.06 -6.69 -12.71
N ARG A 163 -17.30 -5.78 -13.67
CA ARG A 163 -18.66 -5.30 -14.00
C ARG A 163 -19.53 -6.35 -14.68
N ARG A 164 -18.95 -7.32 -15.39
CA ARG A 164 -19.71 -8.44 -15.99
C ARG A 164 -20.09 -9.50 -14.96
N ALA A 165 -19.26 -9.75 -13.95
CA ALA A 165 -19.55 -10.72 -12.89
C ALA A 165 -20.68 -10.25 -11.95
N GLY A 166 -20.75 -8.95 -11.63
CA GLY A 166 -21.80 -8.38 -10.77
C GLY A 166 -23.19 -8.34 -11.41
N ARG A 167 -23.29 -8.15 -12.74
CA ARG A 167 -24.58 -8.12 -13.46
C ARG A 167 -25.21 -9.51 -13.65
N SER A 168 -24.41 -10.57 -13.67
CA SER A 168 -24.92 -11.94 -13.88
C SER A 168 -25.55 -12.56 -12.64
N ARG A 169 -25.16 -12.13 -11.42
CA ARG A 169 -25.75 -12.64 -10.17
C ARG A 169 -27.13 -12.07 -9.84
N ARG A 170 -27.49 -10.89 -10.36
CA ARG A 170 -28.80 -10.26 -10.07
C ARG A 170 -29.97 -10.82 -10.88
N ARG A 171 -29.72 -11.69 -11.87
CA ARG A 171 -30.78 -12.32 -12.70
C ARG A 171 -31.17 -13.75 -12.29
N ARG A 172 -30.51 -14.36 -11.29
CA ARG A 172 -30.81 -15.73 -10.83
C ARG A 172 -31.52 -15.82 -9.46
N ARG A 173 -32.10 -14.72 -8.98
CA ARG A 173 -33.06 -14.73 -7.85
C ARG A 173 -34.42 -14.19 -8.32
N LYS A 174 -35.06 -14.93 -9.22
CA LYS A 174 -36.52 -14.97 -9.35
C LYS A 174 -36.92 -16.43 -9.18
N GLY A 175 -36.90 -16.90 -7.94
CA GLY A 175 -37.67 -18.09 -7.58
C GLY A 175 -39.17 -17.75 -7.63
N PRO A 176 -40.03 -18.68 -8.02
CA PRO A 176 -41.48 -18.46 -7.98
C PRO A 176 -41.95 -18.20 -6.54
N PRO A 177 -43.03 -17.42 -6.35
CA PRO A 177 -43.56 -17.14 -5.03
C PRO A 177 -44.07 -18.43 -4.35
N PRO A 178 -44.01 -18.52 -3.01
CA PRO A 178 -44.59 -19.63 -2.27
C PRO A 178 -46.11 -19.62 -2.44
N GLN A 179 -46.67 -20.76 -2.84
CA GLN A 179 -48.12 -20.98 -2.83
C GLN A 179 -48.59 -20.99 -1.38
N GLN A 180 -49.43 -20.01 -1.03
CA GLN A 180 -50.18 -20.01 0.22
C GLN A 180 -51.23 -21.11 0.13
N GLN A 181 -51.06 -22.18 0.89
CA GLN A 181 -52.13 -23.13 1.14
C GLN A 181 -53.10 -22.47 2.13
N MET A 182 -54.26 -22.07 1.62
CA MET A 182 -55.43 -21.76 2.42
C MET A 182 -55.87 -23.06 3.10
N THR A 183 -55.71 -23.14 4.41
CA THR A 183 -56.43 -24.10 5.24
C THR A 183 -57.72 -23.41 5.68
N GLU A 184 -58.83 -23.81 5.06
CA GLU A 184 -60.16 -23.65 5.63
C GLU A 184 -60.23 -24.44 6.94
N ALA A 185 -60.69 -23.80 8.00
CA ALA A 185 -61.25 -24.46 9.16
C ALA A 185 -62.54 -23.72 9.55
N VAL A 186 -63.66 -24.34 9.18
CA VAL A 186 -64.93 -24.29 9.89
C VAL A 186 -65.24 -25.73 10.29
#